data_AF-A0A2E4WMK7-F1
#
_entry.id   AF-A0A2E4WMK7-F1
#
_cell.length_a   1.000
_cell.length_b   1.000
_cell.length_c   1.000
_cell.angle_alpha   90.00
_cell.angle_beta   90.00
_cell.angle_gamma   90.00
#
_symmetry.space_group_name_H-M   'P 1'
#
loop_
_entity.id
_entity.type
_entity.pdbx_description
1 polymer ?
#
loop_
_entity_poly.entity_id
_entity_poly.type
_entity_poly.pdbx_seq_one_letter_code
_entity_poly.pdbx_strand_id
1 'polypeptide(L)'
;MKTKKLTSMDRNSLKNYLFEIQDFIDLNLDKGEDIDNFLDNTDIFDEFEKVLPDEEYPVFVISILNKIRSEYIINRMLDVIETSIKK
;
A
#
# COMPACT_ATOMS: atom_id res chain seq x y z
N MET A 1 9.92 0.79 -8.00
CA MET A 1 9.05 -0.41 -8.07
C MET A 1 7.96 -0.13 -9.10
N LYS A 2 7.40 -1.11 -9.81
CA LYS A 2 6.27 -0.86 -10.72
C LYS A 2 4.96 -1.24 -10.03
N THR A 3 3.91 -0.47 -10.26
CA THR A 3 2.54 -0.80 -9.87
C THR A 3 2.10 -2.14 -10.46
N LYS A 4 1.50 -2.99 -9.62
CA LYS A 4 0.94 -4.28 -10.02
C LYS A 4 -0.58 -4.21 -9.90
N LYS A 5 -1.32 -4.85 -10.81
CA LYS A 5 -2.78 -4.90 -10.77
C LYS A 5 -3.26 -5.70 -9.55
N LEU A 6 -3.98 -5.02 -8.66
CA LEU A 6 -4.50 -5.62 -7.43
C LEU A 6 -5.55 -6.71 -7.70
N THR A 7 -6.34 -6.54 -8.77
CA THR A 7 -7.45 -7.43 -9.16
C THR A 7 -7.01 -8.85 -9.55
N SER A 8 -5.73 -9.06 -9.84
CA SER A 8 -5.18 -10.38 -10.23
C SER A 8 -4.49 -11.15 -9.10
N MET A 9 -4.44 -10.60 -7.88
CA MET A 9 -3.72 -11.19 -6.76
C MET A 9 -4.64 -11.95 -5.81
N ASP A 10 -4.17 -13.10 -5.33
CA ASP A 10 -4.75 -13.73 -4.14
C ASP A 10 -4.28 -13.01 -2.86
N ARG A 11 -4.93 -13.30 -1.73
CA ARG A 11 -4.66 -12.65 -0.44
C ARG A 11 -3.20 -12.72 0.00
N ASN A 12 -2.53 -13.86 -0.19
CA ASN A 12 -1.13 -14.01 0.23
C ASN A 12 -0.21 -13.21 -0.68
N SER A 13 -0.48 -13.22 -1.99
CA SER A 13 0.25 -12.38 -2.94
C SER A 13 0.07 -10.88 -2.64
N LEU A 14 -1.15 -10.45 -2.31
CA LEU A 14 -1.43 -9.07 -1.92
C LEU A 14 -0.71 -8.70 -0.61
N LYS A 15 -0.73 -9.59 0.40
CA LYS A 15 0.01 -9.38 1.65
C LYS A 15 1.51 -9.21 1.42
N ASN A 16 2.10 -10.09 0.62
CA ASN A 16 3.51 -9.99 0.26
C ASN A 16 3.80 -8.71 -0.52
N TYR A 17 2.89 -8.30 -1.42
CA TYR A 17 3.02 -7.05 -2.16
C TYR A 17 2.98 -5.82 -1.23
N LEU A 18 2.11 -5.80 -0.22
CA LEU A 18 2.10 -4.74 0.79
C LEU A 18 3.43 -4.68 1.55
N PHE A 19 4.02 -5.83 1.89
CA PHE A 19 5.33 -5.87 2.54
C PHE A 19 6.45 -5.39 1.61
N GLU A 20 6.45 -5.80 0.33
CA GLU A 20 7.38 -5.31 -0.69
C GLU A 20 7.32 -3.79 -0.82
N ILE A 21 6.10 -3.21 -0.86
CA ILE A 21 5.91 -1.76 -0.92
C ILE A 21 6.51 -1.09 0.30
N GLN A 22 6.17 -1.58 1.50
CA GLN A 22 6.67 -1.02 2.75
C GLN A 22 8.21 -1.07 2.82
N ASP A 23 8.84 -2.19 2.46
CA ASP A 23 10.29 -2.30 2.47
C ASP A 23 10.93 -1.40 1.40
N PHE A 24 10.30 -1.26 0.22
CA PHE A 24 10.78 -0.35 -0.81
C PHE A 24 10.75 1.11 -0.34
N ILE A 25 9.66 1.55 0.29
CA ILE A 25 9.52 2.91 0.80
C ILE A 25 10.54 3.18 1.90
N ASP A 26 10.61 2.30 2.91
CA ASP A 26 11.54 2.38 4.03
C ASP A 26 12.99 2.50 3.55
N LEU A 27 13.39 1.70 2.55
CA LEU A 27 14.72 1.76 1.94
C LEU A 27 15.03 3.06 1.19
N ASN A 28 14.02 3.78 0.70
CA ASN A 28 14.22 5.06 0.03
C ASN A 28 14.28 6.20 1.07
N LEU A 29 13.38 6.19 2.05
CA LEU A 29 13.38 7.16 3.14
C LEU A 29 14.65 7.06 4.00
N ASP A 30 15.16 5.86 4.26
CA ASP A 30 16.43 5.61 4.96
C ASP A 30 17.66 6.20 4.23
N LYS A 31 17.56 6.39 2.90
CA LYS A 31 18.63 7.05 2.10
C LYS A 31 18.57 8.57 2.20
N GLY A 32 17.65 9.12 2.99
CA GLY A 32 17.43 10.54 3.14
C GLY A 32 16.56 11.14 2.04
N GLU A 33 15.77 10.32 1.34
CA GLU A 33 14.73 10.85 0.46
C GLU A 33 13.63 11.51 1.30
N ASP A 34 13.23 12.71 0.89
CA ASP A 34 12.14 13.45 1.52
C ASP A 34 10.79 12.80 1.20
N ILE A 35 9.91 12.72 2.21
CA ILE A 35 8.61 12.05 2.09
C ILE A 35 7.72 12.75 1.06
N ASP A 36 7.69 14.08 1.04
CA ASP A 36 6.86 14.83 0.10
C ASP A 36 7.35 14.58 -1.33
N ASN A 37 8.67 14.64 -1.54
CA ASN A 37 9.26 14.31 -2.84
C ASN A 37 8.99 12.85 -3.26
N PHE A 38 9.00 11.89 -2.32
CA PHE A 38 8.65 10.51 -2.63
C PHE A 38 7.18 10.39 -3.08
N LEU A 39 6.26 11.00 -2.35
CA LEU A 39 4.83 10.96 -2.65
C LEU A 39 4.49 11.65 -3.98
N ASP A 40 5.15 12.76 -4.30
CA ASP A 40 4.95 13.49 -5.56
C ASP A 40 5.42 12.72 -6.81
N ASN A 41 6.38 11.80 -6.65
CA ASN A 41 7.02 11.11 -7.77
C ASN A 41 6.69 9.61 -7.87
N THR A 42 5.93 9.06 -6.92
CA THR A 42 5.59 7.64 -6.89
C THR A 42 4.25 7.36 -7.56
N ASP A 43 4.17 6.27 -8.32
CA ASP A 43 2.92 5.75 -8.88
C ASP A 43 2.32 4.62 -8.03
N ILE A 44 3.01 4.21 -6.95
CA ILE A 44 2.70 3.00 -6.18
C ILE A 44 1.27 3.02 -5.63
N PHE A 45 0.77 4.19 -5.26
CA PHE A 45 -0.53 4.34 -4.62
C PHE A 45 -1.70 4.43 -5.61
N ASP A 46 -1.45 4.71 -6.90
CA ASP A 46 -2.48 4.94 -7.93
C ASP A 46 -3.48 3.78 -8.04
N GLU A 47 -3.01 2.54 -7.98
CA GLU A 47 -3.88 1.36 -8.08
C GLU A 47 -4.70 1.15 -6.80
N PHE A 48 -4.18 1.60 -5.65
CA PHE A 48 -4.92 1.56 -4.39
C PHE A 48 -5.94 2.69 -4.32
N GLU A 49 -5.62 3.88 -4.83
CA GLU A 49 -6.53 5.03 -4.90
C GLU A 49 -7.79 4.71 -5.73
N LYS A 50 -7.63 3.97 -6.83
CA LYS A 50 -8.76 3.55 -7.68
C LYS A 50 -9.74 2.58 -7.00
N VAL A 51 -9.30 1.91 -5.94
CA VAL A 51 -9.99 0.77 -5.34
C VAL A 51 -10.46 1.09 -3.93
N LEU A 52 -9.63 1.76 -3.13
CA LEU A 52 -9.94 2.08 -1.74
C LEU A 52 -10.99 3.20 -1.65
N PRO A 53 -11.90 3.13 -0.68
CA PRO A 53 -12.76 4.27 -0.34
C PRO A 53 -11.93 5.47 0.13
N ASP A 54 -12.40 6.68 -0.17
CA ASP A 54 -11.74 7.95 0.21
C ASP A 54 -11.40 8.04 1.71
N GLU A 55 -12.22 7.44 2.58
CA GLU A 55 -12.02 7.42 4.03
C GLU A 55 -10.93 6.43 4.49
N GLU A 56 -10.70 5.35 3.76
CA GLU A 56 -9.71 4.30 4.08
C GLU A 56 -8.36 4.58 3.40
N TYR A 57 -8.35 5.34 2.29
CA TYR A 57 -7.12 5.62 1.53
C TYR A 57 -6.04 6.36 2.35
N PRO A 58 -6.33 7.44 3.10
CA PRO A 58 -5.33 8.09 3.95
C PRO A 58 -4.77 7.16 5.04
N VAL A 59 -5.64 6.32 5.63
CA VAL A 59 -5.24 5.33 6.65
C VAL A 59 -4.29 4.31 6.06
N PHE A 60 -4.56 3.86 4.83
CA PHE A 60 -3.68 2.97 4.09
C PHE A 60 -2.31 3.61 3.85
N VAL A 61 -2.26 4.82 3.28
CA VAL A 61 -0.99 5.52 2.97
C VAL A 61 -0.13 5.68 4.23
N ILE A 62 -0.70 6.20 5.33
CA ILE A 62 0.03 6.39 6.59
C ILE A 62 0.59 5.08 7.11
N SER A 63 -0.20 4.01 7.06
CA SER A 63 0.23 2.71 7.58
C SER A 63 1.33 2.06 6.75
N ILE A 64 1.32 2.30 5.43
CA ILE A 64 2.38 1.85 4.53
C ILE A 64 3.67 2.65 4.77
N LEU A 65 3.58 3.98 4.85
CA LEU A 65 4.74 4.85 5.14
C LEU A 65 5.40 4.52 6.48
N ASN A 66 4.61 4.19 7.51
CA ASN A 66 5.11 3.85 8.84
C ASN A 66 5.46 2.36 9.01
N LYS A 67 5.49 1.58 7.92
CA LYS A 67 5.82 0.14 7.95
C LYS A 67 5.01 -0.65 8.99
N ILE A 68 3.72 -0.31 9.15
CA ILE A 68 2.84 -0.98 10.12
C ILE A 68 2.54 -2.40 9.62
N ARG A 69 3.05 -3.40 10.34
CA ARG A 69 2.94 -4.83 9.99
C ARG A 69 2.18 -5.67 11.02
N SER A 70 1.45 -5.01 11.91
CA SER A 70 0.56 -5.70 12.84
C SER A 70 -0.40 -6.61 12.07
N GLU A 71 -0.53 -7.86 12.49
CA GLU A 71 -1.41 -8.83 11.85
C GLU A 71 -2.84 -8.32 11.74
N TYR A 72 -3.33 -7.63 12.76
CA TYR A 72 -4.65 -7.00 12.76
C TYR A 72 -4.79 -5.94 11.66
N ILE A 73 -3.82 -5.03 11.56
CA ILE A 73 -3.86 -3.92 10.60
C ILE A 73 -3.72 -4.45 9.16
N ILE A 74 -2.79 -5.37 8.93
CA ILE A 74 -2.58 -5.97 7.61
C ILE A 74 -3.82 -6.75 7.18
N ASN A 75 -4.41 -7.57 8.07
CA ASN A 75 -5.64 -8.28 7.73
C ASN A 75 -6.79 -7.33 7.41
N ARG A 76 -6.94 -6.23 8.18
CA ARG A 76 -7.95 -5.21 7.90
C ARG A 76 -7.76 -4.57 6.52
N MET A 77 -6.52 -4.23 6.14
CA MET A 77 -6.25 -3.69 4.79
C MET A 77 -6.58 -4.67 3.69
N LEU A 78 -6.18 -5.94 3.86
CA LEU A 78 -6.50 -7.00 2.91
C LEU A 78 -8.02 -7.14 2.75
N ASP A 79 -8.78 -7.10 3.84
CA ASP A 79 -10.24 -7.17 3.81
C ASP A 79 -10.87 -6.00 3.05
N VAL A 80 -10.39 -4.78 3.28
CA VAL A 80 -10.87 -3.58 2.57
C VAL A 80 -10.55 -3.68 1.08
N ILE A 81 -9.30 -4.00 0.72
CA ILE A 81 -8.88 -4.14 -0.68
C ILE A 81 -9.67 -5.24 -1.40
N GLU A 82 -9.81 -6.42 -0.79
CA GLU A 82 -10.59 -7.52 -1.36
C GLU A 82 -12.08 -7.18 -1.54
N THR A 83 -12.66 -6.46 -0.58
CA THR A 83 -14.06 -6.02 -0.65
C THR A 83 -14.26 -4.99 -1.76
N SER A 84 -13.32 -4.05 -1.88
CA SER A 84 -13.33 -3.03 -2.92
C SER A 84 -13.11 -3.60 -4.33
N ILE A 85 -12.26 -4.61 -4.50
CA ILE A 85 -12.03 -5.28 -5.79
C ILE A 85 -13.26 -6.05 -6.28
N LYS A 86 -14.07 -6.58 -5.34
CA LYS A 86 -15.28 -7.37 -5.66
C LYS A 86 -16.51 -6.52 -5.97
N LYS A 87 -16.44 -5.21 -5.77
CA LYS A 87 -17.50 -4.25 -6.07
C LYS A 87 -17.53 -3.91 -7.55
#